data_AF-A0A2J8Q2F8-F1
#
_entry.id   AF-A0A2J8Q2F8-F1
#
_cell.length_a   1.000
_cell.length_b   1.000
_cell.length_c   1.000
_cell.angle_alpha   90.00
_cell.angle_beta   90.00
_cell.angle_gamma   90.00
#
_symmetry.space_group_name_H-M   'P 1'
#
loop_
_entity.id
_entity.type
_entity.pdbx_description
1 polymer ?
#
loop_
_entity_poly.entity_id
_entity_poly.type
_entity_poly.pdbx_seq_one_letter_code
_entity_poly.pdbx_strand_id
1 'polypeptide(L)'
;TIVDTPGFGDAVNNTECWKPITDYVDQQFEQYFRDESGLNRKNIQDNRVHCCLYFISPFGHGEIRKLKERIREEIDKFGIHVYQFPECDSDEDEDFKQQDRELKV
;
A
#
# COMPACT_ATOMS: atom_id res chain seq x y z
N THR A 1 6.14 -11.85 -3.86
CA THR A 1 6.21 -10.79 -4.89
C THR A 1 6.04 -9.44 -4.22
N ILE A 2 6.69 -8.39 -4.73
CA ILE A 2 6.48 -7.01 -4.29
C ILE A 2 5.65 -6.31 -5.38
N VAL A 3 4.64 -5.56 -4.97
CA VAL A 3 3.72 -4.84 -5.85
C VAL A 3 3.66 -3.40 -5.36
N ASP A 4 4.00 -2.46 -6.25
CA ASP A 4 3.98 -1.03 -5.96
C ASP A 4 2.70 -0.37 -6.48
N THR A 5 2.33 0.76 -5.86
CA THR A 5 1.16 1.57 -6.23
C THR A 5 1.60 2.98 -6.64
N PRO A 6 2.26 3.14 -7.81
CA PRO A 6 2.74 4.45 -8.27
C PRO A 6 1.55 5.39 -8.51
N GLY A 7 1.71 6.67 -8.15
CA GLY A 7 0.65 7.67 -8.32
C GLY A 7 -0.45 7.63 -7.26
N PHE A 8 -0.32 6.79 -6.23
CA PHE A 8 -1.30 6.71 -5.16
C PHE A 8 -1.35 8.03 -4.36
N GLY A 9 -2.52 8.67 -4.32
CA GLY A 9 -2.70 9.94 -3.61
C GLY A 9 -2.31 11.20 -4.40
N ASP A 10 -1.79 11.06 -5.63
CA ASP A 10 -1.31 12.21 -6.44
C ASP A 10 -2.44 12.97 -7.15
N ALA A 11 -3.65 12.38 -7.23
CA ALA A 11 -4.77 12.99 -7.93
C ALA A 11 -5.36 14.16 -7.13
N VAL A 12 -5.90 15.16 -7.83
CA VAL A 12 -6.65 16.27 -7.20
C VAL A 12 -7.88 15.75 -6.43
N ASN A 13 -8.48 14.66 -6.90
CA ASN A 13 -9.58 13.96 -6.22
C ASN A 13 -9.15 12.53 -5.88
N ASN A 14 -8.93 12.26 -4.59
CA ASN A 14 -8.47 10.98 -4.08
C ASN A 14 -9.59 10.12 -3.47
N THR A 15 -10.86 10.49 -3.65
CA THR A 15 -12.02 9.81 -3.04
C THR A 15 -12.03 8.29 -3.30
N GLU A 16 -11.52 7.85 -4.45
CA GLU A 16 -11.54 6.45 -4.88
C GLU A 16 -10.15 5.89 -5.22
N CYS A 17 -9.06 6.55 -4.83
CA CYS A 17 -7.70 6.10 -5.16
C CYS A 17 -7.31 4.76 -4.51
N TRP A 18 -8.09 4.29 -3.52
CA TRP A 18 -7.96 2.98 -2.89
C TRP A 18 -8.49 1.83 -3.74
N LYS A 19 -9.45 2.08 -4.64
CA LYS A 19 -10.13 1.03 -5.42
C LYS A 19 -9.16 0.15 -6.22
N PRO A 20 -8.18 0.70 -6.96
CA PRO A 20 -7.24 -0.14 -7.71
C PRO A 20 -6.46 -1.12 -6.83
N ILE A 21 -6.18 -0.74 -5.58
CA ILE A 21 -5.48 -1.60 -4.61
C ILE A 21 -6.39 -2.73 -4.17
N THR A 22 -7.64 -2.43 -3.80
CA THR A 22 -8.60 -3.44 -3.36
C THR A 22 -8.97 -4.40 -4.49
N ASP A 23 -9.22 -3.88 -5.69
CA ASP A 23 -9.55 -4.67 -6.87
C ASP A 23 -8.40 -5.64 -7.22
N TYR A 24 -7.15 -5.20 -7.10
CA TYR A 24 -5.98 -6.06 -7.31
C TYR A 24 -5.92 -7.18 -6.27
N VAL A 25 -6.10 -6.86 -4.99
CA VAL A 25 -6.11 -7.85 -3.89
C VAL A 25 -7.21 -8.88 -4.12
N ASP A 26 -8.44 -8.42 -4.37
CA ASP A 26 -9.60 -9.26 -4.68
C ASP A 26 -9.29 -10.23 -5.83
N GLN A 27 -8.75 -9.71 -6.93
CA GLN A 27 -8.41 -10.52 -8.09
C GLN A 27 -7.38 -11.61 -7.78
N GLN A 28 -6.36 -11.32 -6.95
CA GLN A 28 -5.37 -12.33 -6.56
C GLN A 28 -5.98 -13.44 -5.71
N PHE A 29 -6.86 -13.08 -4.77
CA PHE A 29 -7.55 -14.05 -3.92
C PHE A 29 -8.54 -14.90 -4.71
N GLU A 30 -9.33 -14.30 -5.59
CA GLU A 30 -10.23 -15.03 -6.46
C GLU A 30 -9.49 -15.98 -7.41
N GLN A 31 -8.37 -15.55 -7.97
CA GLN A 31 -7.57 -16.39 -8.87
C GLN A 31 -7.07 -17.63 -8.13
N TYR A 32 -6.50 -17.44 -6.95
CA TYR A 32 -6.06 -18.54 -6.10
C TYR A 32 -7.21 -19.48 -5.74
N PHE A 33 -8.38 -18.93 -5.37
CA PHE A 33 -9.58 -19.72 -5.06
C PHE A 33 -10.07 -20.55 -6.26
N ARG A 34 -10.06 -19.98 -7.46
CA ARG A 34 -10.41 -20.69 -8.71
C ARG A 34 -9.45 -21.84 -8.98
N ASP A 35 -8.15 -21.61 -8.79
CA ASP A 35 -7.12 -22.62 -9.05
C ASP A 35 -7.18 -23.77 -8.02
N GLU A 36 -7.45 -23.48 -6.74
CA GLU A 36 -7.68 -24.51 -5.71
C GLU A 36 -8.97 -25.30 -5.94
N SER A 37 -10.03 -24.63 -6.40
CA SER A 37 -11.33 -25.25 -6.68
C SER A 37 -11.33 -26.09 -7.97
N GLY A 38 -10.34 -25.90 -8.84
CA GLY A 38 -10.19 -26.59 -10.11
C GLY A 38 -9.87 -28.09 -9.99
N LEU A 39 -10.04 -28.80 -11.12
CA LEU A 39 -9.76 -30.24 -11.22
C LEU A 39 -8.26 -30.56 -11.22
N ASN A 40 -7.40 -29.62 -11.64
CA ASN A 40 -5.95 -29.80 -11.74
C ASN A 40 -5.22 -28.90 -10.73
N ARG A 41 -4.93 -29.45 -9.56
CA ARG A 41 -4.33 -28.71 -8.42
C ARG A 41 -2.79 -28.76 -8.36
N LYS A 42 -2.13 -29.21 -9.43
CA LYS A 42 -0.66 -29.32 -9.45
C LYS A 42 -0.04 -27.96 -9.79
N ASN A 43 0.99 -27.55 -9.04
CA ASN A 43 1.78 -26.34 -9.24
C ASN A 43 0.98 -25.01 -9.18
N ILE A 44 -0.02 -24.93 -8.28
CA ILE A 44 -0.73 -23.66 -8.03
C ILE A 44 0.28 -22.62 -7.54
N GLN A 45 0.26 -21.44 -8.14
CA GLN A 45 1.08 -20.31 -7.72
C GLN A 45 0.26 -19.40 -6.81
N ASP A 46 0.73 -19.21 -5.57
CA ASP A 46 0.11 -18.27 -4.65
C ASP A 46 0.67 -16.86 -4.88
N ASN A 47 -0.15 -16.02 -5.51
CA ASN A 47 0.15 -14.62 -5.76
C ASN A 47 -0.68 -13.67 -4.87
N ARG A 48 -1.35 -14.20 -3.83
CA ARG A 48 -2.13 -13.38 -2.91
C ARG A 48 -1.23 -12.36 -2.22
N VAL A 49 -1.82 -11.23 -1.85
CA VAL A 49 -1.13 -10.24 -1.02
C VAL A 49 -1.08 -10.78 0.40
N HIS A 50 0.13 -10.79 0.99
CA HIS A 50 0.38 -11.34 2.32
C HIS A 50 0.55 -10.24 3.38
N CYS A 51 1.05 -9.08 2.96
CA CYS A 51 1.26 -7.92 3.80
C CYS A 51 1.15 -6.65 2.96
N CYS A 52 0.68 -5.57 3.59
CA CYS A 52 0.67 -4.23 3.03
C CYS A 52 1.62 -3.35 3.84
N LEU A 53 2.60 -2.75 3.18
CA LEU A 53 3.45 -1.72 3.77
C LEU A 53 2.86 -0.36 3.41
N TYR A 54 2.45 0.41 4.41
CA TYR A 54 1.72 1.65 4.20
C TYR A 54 2.54 2.86 4.66
N PHE A 55 2.98 3.67 3.70
CA PHE A 55 3.93 4.78 3.89
C PHE A 55 3.27 6.16 4.05
N ILE A 56 2.00 6.21 4.43
CA ILE A 56 1.28 7.48 4.59
C ILE A 56 1.55 8.09 5.97
N SER A 57 1.95 9.36 5.98
CA SER A 57 2.12 10.14 7.21
C SER A 57 0.82 10.16 8.05
N PRO A 58 0.90 9.87 9.36
CA PRO A 58 -0.24 9.99 10.27
C PRO A 58 -0.76 11.43 10.44
N PHE A 59 -0.06 12.47 9.99
CA PHE A 59 -0.41 13.88 10.20
C PHE A 59 -1.21 14.55 9.06
N GLY A 60 -1.71 13.78 8.09
CA GLY A 60 -2.52 14.32 6.99
C GLY A 60 -3.88 14.92 7.42
N HIS A 61 -4.29 16.02 6.78
CA HIS A 61 -5.64 16.59 6.87
C HIS A 61 -6.73 15.52 6.62
N GLY A 62 -7.96 15.75 7.10
CA GLY A 62 -9.01 14.73 7.26
C GLY A 62 -9.34 13.80 6.07
N GLU A 63 -9.01 14.17 4.83
CA GLU A 63 -9.14 13.30 3.65
C GLU A 63 -8.17 12.11 3.67
N ILE A 64 -6.91 12.34 4.07
CA ILE A 64 -5.87 11.30 4.16
C ILE A 64 -6.22 10.29 5.27
N ARG A 65 -6.81 10.76 6.36
CA ARG A 65 -7.26 9.88 7.45
C ARG A 65 -8.36 8.92 7.00
N LYS A 66 -9.37 9.43 6.27
CA LYS A 66 -10.45 8.62 5.71
C LYS A 66 -9.93 7.57 4.73
N LEU A 67 -8.95 7.95 3.91
CA LEU A 67 -8.32 7.04 2.95
C LEU A 67 -7.57 5.90 3.66
N LYS A 68 -6.81 6.22 4.71
CA LYS A 68 -6.14 5.24 5.57
C LYS A 68 -7.12 4.29 6.25
N GLU A 69 -8.21 4.82 6.80
CA GLU A 69 -9.27 4.01 7.42
C GLU A 69 -9.87 3.06 6.38
N ARG A 70 -10.21 3.56 5.19
CA ARG A 70 -10.81 2.77 4.12
C ARG A 70 -9.91 1.63 3.65
N ILE A 71 -8.63 1.91 3.37
CA ILE A 71 -7.68 0.89 2.92
C ILE A 71 -7.49 -0.17 4.00
N ARG A 72 -7.38 0.23 5.27
CA ARG A 72 -7.28 -0.73 6.36
C ARG A 72 -8.50 -1.62 6.44
N GLU A 73 -9.70 -1.05 6.43
CA GLU A 73 -10.95 -1.81 6.50
C GLU A 73 -11.08 -2.80 5.34
N GLU A 74 -10.78 -2.38 4.11
CA GLU A 74 -10.91 -3.26 2.94
C GLU A 74 -9.84 -4.36 2.94
N ILE A 75 -8.58 -4.02 3.25
CA ILE A 75 -7.47 -4.99 3.26
C ILE A 75 -7.58 -5.98 4.43
N ASP A 76 -8.07 -5.53 5.59
CA ASP A 76 -8.24 -6.39 6.78
C ASP A 76 -9.30 -7.49 6.56
N LYS A 77 -10.29 -7.26 5.67
CA LYS A 77 -11.27 -8.30 5.28
C LYS A 77 -10.62 -9.55 4.68
N PHE A 78 -9.45 -9.39 4.06
CA PHE A 78 -8.67 -10.50 3.49
C PHE A 78 -7.70 -11.13 4.49
N GLY A 79 -7.65 -10.62 5.73
CA GLY A 79 -6.70 -11.06 6.74
C GLY A 79 -5.25 -10.62 6.45
N ILE A 80 -5.07 -9.57 5.66
CA ILE A 80 -3.75 -9.06 5.28
C ILE A 80 -3.23 -8.13 6.36
N HIS A 81 -2.00 -8.39 6.83
CA HIS A 81 -1.39 -7.53 7.85
C HIS A 81 -0.92 -6.20 7.25
N VAL A 82 -1.38 -5.10 7.84
CA VAL A 82 -0.99 -3.74 7.43
C VAL A 82 0.06 -3.19 8.40
N TYR A 83 1.30 -3.07 7.92
CA TYR A 83 2.39 -2.46 8.65
C TYR A 83 2.45 -0.96 8.39
N GLN A 84 2.56 -0.18 9.47
CA GLN A 84 2.77 1.25 9.40
C GLN A 84 4.12 1.57 10.00
N PHE A 85 4.92 2.33 9.28
CA PHE A 85 6.19 2.82 9.78
C PHE A 85 5.95 4.09 10.61
N PRO A 86 6.56 4.20 11.80
CA PRO A 86 6.71 5.50 12.47
C PRO A 86 7.47 6.41 11.51
N GLU A 87 6.94 7.61 11.32
CA GLU A 87 7.35 8.71 10.44
C GLU A 87 8.67 8.50 9.66
N CYS A 88 8.56 8.45 8.33
CA CYS A 88 9.64 8.96 7.50
C CYS A 88 9.44 10.48 7.50
N ASP A 89 10.03 11.17 8.48
CA ASP A 89 10.00 12.64 8.55
C ASP A 89 10.63 13.17 7.26
N SER A 90 9.80 13.53 6.29
CA SER A 90 10.26 14.16 5.04
C SER A 90 10.97 15.48 5.30
N ASP A 91 10.84 16.02 6.51
CA ASP A 91 11.51 17.24 6.97
C ASP A 91 12.96 16.98 7.41
N GLU A 92 13.35 15.74 7.77
CA GLU A 92 14.76 15.41 8.07
C GLU A 92 15.62 15.31 6.79
N ASP A 93 15.01 15.10 5.62
CA ASP A 93 15.72 15.07 4.33
C ASP A 93 16.18 16.47 3.87
N GLU A 94 15.45 17.55 4.18
CA GLU A 94 15.85 18.90 3.78
C GLU A 94 17.04 19.41 4.60
N ASP A 95 17.08 19.14 5.90
CA ASP A 95 18.21 19.49 6.77
C ASP A 95 19.47 18.68 6.40
N PHE A 96 19.33 17.38 6.07
CA PHE A 96 20.47 16.56 5.61
C PHE A 96 21.02 17.04 4.25
N LYS A 97 20.14 17.43 3.31
CA LYS A 97 20.54 18.03 2.01
C LYS A 97 21.16 19.41 2.17
N GLN A 98 20.75 20.18 3.18
CA GLN A 98 21.33 21.48 3.51
C GLN A 98 22.75 21.30 4.07
N GLN A 99 22.93 20.34 4.99
CA GLN A 99 24.22 20.05 5.61
C GLN A 99 25.23 19.47 4.61
N ASP A 100 24.80 18.59 3.69
CA ASP A 100 25.65 18.06 2.61
C ASP A 100 26.09 19.16 1.61
N ARG A 101 25.25 20.18 1.40
CA ARG A 101 25.62 21.38 0.62
C ARG A 101 26.63 22.25 1.35
N GLU A 102 26.54 22.38 2.67
CA GLU A 102 27.46 23.16 3.49
C GLU A 102 28.80 22.44 3.73
N LEU A 103 28.82 21.10 3.71
CA LEU A 103 30.03 20.27 3.83
C LEU A 103 30.79 20.09 2.51
N LYS A 104 30.20 20.42 1.37
CA LYS A 104 30.84 20.36 0.04
C LYS A 104 31.61 21.64 -0.36
N VAL A 105 32.00 22.46 0.62
CA VAL A 105 32.85 23.64 0.42
C VAL A 105 34.33 23.30 0.61
#